data_AF-A0A3B9Y8A1-F1
#
_entry.id   AF-A0A3B9Y8A1-F1
#
_cell.length_a   1.000
_cell.length_b   1.000
_cell.length_c   1.000
_cell.angle_alpha   90.00
_cell.angle_beta   90.00
_cell.angle_gamma   90.00
#
_symmetry.space_group_name_H-M   'P 1'
#
loop_
_entity.id
_entity.type
_entity.pdbx_description
1 polymer ?
#
loop_
_entity_poly.entity_id
_entity_poly.type
_entity_poly.pdbx_seq_one_letter_code
_entity_poly.pdbx_strand_id
1 'polypeptide(L)'
;MTLNAVALSFMHNTYIVIPIAAIAGVIIDVVYHFLQPSTERIDQFRLFAATVPLIIFTVYFLVLWITMGIVWSVHLSVGSIIVSGIAGWLIS
;
A
#
# COMPACT_ATOMS: atom_id res chain seq x y z
N MET A 1 -8.45 -18.02 -4.55
CA MET A 1 -7.33 -17.24 -3.96
C MET A 1 -7.63 -16.75 -2.55
N THR A 2 -8.88 -16.35 -2.24
CA THR A 2 -9.30 -15.89 -0.90
C THR A 2 -9.16 -16.96 0.20
N LEU A 3 -9.57 -18.21 -0.04
CA LEU A 3 -9.50 -19.28 0.96
C LEU A 3 -8.06 -19.65 1.35
N ASN A 4 -7.15 -19.65 0.37
CA ASN A 4 -5.74 -19.96 0.60
C ASN A 4 -5.05 -18.83 1.39
N ALA A 5 -5.42 -17.57 1.12
CA ALA A 5 -4.95 -16.42 1.87
C ALA A 5 -5.41 -16.45 3.35
N VAL A 6 -6.65 -16.88 3.61
CA VAL A 6 -7.16 -17.05 4.98
C VAL A 6 -6.40 -18.16 5.70
N ALA A 7 -6.21 -19.33 5.08
CA ALA A 7 -5.49 -20.46 5.70
C ALA A 7 -4.02 -20.13 6.04
N LEU A 8 -3.32 -19.42 5.16
CA LEU A 8 -1.94 -18.95 5.40
C LEU A 8 -1.86 -17.94 6.56
N SER A 9 -2.88 -17.09 6.71
CA SER A 9 -2.94 -16.10 7.80
C SER A 9 -3.04 -16.74 9.18
N PHE A 10 -3.79 -17.84 9.30
CA PHE A 10 -3.92 -18.62 10.54
C PHE A 10 -2.66 -19.42 10.88
N MET A 11 -1.92 -19.89 9.87
CA MET A 11 -0.80 -20.83 10.06
C MET A 11 0.51 -20.14 10.50
N HIS A 12 0.72 -18.87 10.15
CA HIS A 12 1.98 -18.14 10.43
C HIS A 12 1.87 -17.08 11.55
N ASN A 13 0.81 -17.11 12.37
CA ASN A 13 0.56 -16.10 13.41
C ASN A 13 0.52 -14.66 12.85
N THR A 14 0.06 -14.52 11.60
CA THR A 14 0.11 -13.31 10.77
C THR A 14 -1.08 -12.38 11.03
N TYR A 15 -1.69 -12.47 12.21
CA TYR A 15 -2.85 -11.66 12.59
C TYR A 15 -2.57 -10.16 12.53
N ILE A 16 -1.31 -9.75 12.68
CA ILE A 16 -0.89 -8.35 12.62
C ILE A 16 -1.07 -7.71 11.23
N VAL A 17 -1.15 -8.52 10.18
CA VAL A 17 -1.29 -8.02 8.80
C VAL A 17 -2.70 -7.54 8.52
N ILE A 18 -3.71 -8.14 9.16
CA ILE A 18 -5.12 -7.75 9.02
C ILE A 18 -5.36 -6.31 9.49
N PRO A 19 -5.02 -5.90 10.73
CA PRO A 19 -5.22 -4.53 11.18
C PRO A 19 -4.32 -3.54 10.43
N ILE A 20 -3.10 -3.91 10.06
CA ILE A 20 -2.21 -3.03 9.29
C ILE A 20 -2.76 -2.77 7.88
N ALA A 21 -3.29 -3.80 7.21
CA ALA A 21 -3.97 -3.64 5.92
C ALA A 21 -5.26 -2.83 6.05
N ALA A 22 -6.00 -3.00 7.16
CA ALA A 22 -7.19 -2.19 7.43
C ALA A 22 -6.82 -0.70 7.60
N ILE A 23 -5.75 -0.39 8.34
CA ILE A 23 -5.22 0.98 8.48
C ILE A 23 -4.84 1.56 7.11
N ALA A 24 -4.18 0.77 6.26
CA ALA A 24 -3.84 1.19 4.90
C ALA A 24 -5.08 1.54 4.07
N GLY A 25 -6.12 0.70 4.13
CA GLY A 25 -7.41 0.95 3.50
C GLY A 25 -8.04 2.25 4.01
N VAL A 26 -8.07 2.46 5.32
CA VAL A 26 -8.59 3.70 5.93
C VAL A 26 -7.79 4.92 5.46
N ILE A 27 -6.46 4.85 5.38
CA ILE A 27 -5.64 5.95 4.87
C ILE A 27 -6.00 6.24 3.40
N ILE A 28 -6.17 5.21 2.58
CA ILE A 28 -6.57 5.36 1.17
C ILE A 28 -7.97 5.99 1.06
N ASP A 29 -8.93 5.56 1.88
CA ASP A 29 -10.29 6.11 1.90
C ASP A 29 -10.29 7.59 2.34
N VAL A 30 -9.46 7.94 3.32
CA VAL A 30 -9.26 9.33 3.75
C VAL A 30 -8.67 10.16 2.62
N VAL A 31 -7.62 9.66 1.95
CA VAL A 31 -6.99 10.32 0.80
C VAL A 31 -7.99 10.47 -0.35
N TYR A 32 -8.84 9.47 -0.60
CA TYR A 32 -9.93 9.55 -1.58
C TYR A 32 -10.93 10.64 -1.22
N HIS A 33 -11.36 10.72 0.04
CA HIS A 33 -12.33 11.72 0.50
C HIS A 33 -11.79 13.16 0.41
N PHE A 34 -10.49 13.35 0.65
CA PHE A 34 -9.82 14.65 0.53
C PHE A 34 -9.56 15.05 -0.92
N LEU A 35 -9.06 14.13 -1.75
CA LEU A 35 -8.72 14.44 -3.14
C LEU A 35 -9.94 14.49 -4.05
N GLN A 36 -11.01 13.76 -3.72
CA GLN A 36 -12.23 13.65 -4.53
C GLN A 36 -11.90 13.44 -6.03
N PRO A 37 -11.10 12.42 -6.36
CA PRO A 37 -10.60 12.23 -7.71
C PRO A 37 -11.79 12.05 -8.68
N SER A 38 -11.82 12.87 -9.73
CA SER A 38 -12.88 12.91 -10.75
C SER A 38 -12.24 13.05 -12.13
N THR A 39 -12.93 12.56 -13.17
CA THR A 39 -12.53 12.75 -14.57
C THR A 39 -12.49 14.22 -14.99
N GLU A 40 -13.19 15.09 -14.27
CA GLU A 40 -13.15 16.54 -14.46
C GLU A 40 -11.94 17.21 -13.77
N ARG A 41 -11.23 16.48 -12.88
CA ARG A 41 -10.14 17.00 -12.04
C ARG A 41 -8.89 16.13 -12.17
N ILE A 42 -8.28 16.19 -13.36
CA ILE A 42 -7.16 15.35 -13.80
C ILE A 42 -5.98 15.36 -12.81
N ASP A 43 -5.63 16.52 -12.24
CA ASP A 43 -4.49 16.60 -11.30
C ASP A 43 -4.76 15.85 -9.98
N GLN A 44 -5.99 15.90 -9.47
CA GLN A 44 -6.39 15.19 -8.25
C GLN A 44 -6.45 13.68 -8.49
N PHE A 45 -6.91 13.28 -9.68
CA PHE A 45 -6.88 11.90 -10.13
C PHE A 45 -5.45 11.36 -10.21
N ARG A 46 -4.53 12.11 -10.82
CA ARG A 46 -3.10 11.78 -10.92
C ARG A 46 -2.44 11.64 -9.55
N LEU A 47 -2.73 12.58 -8.64
CA LEU A 47 -2.16 12.53 -7.29
C LEU A 47 -2.70 11.33 -6.50
N PHE A 48 -3.99 11.00 -6.65
CA PHE A 48 -4.59 9.82 -6.06
C PHE A 48 -3.95 8.54 -6.61
N ALA A 49 -3.85 8.42 -7.93
CA ALA A 49 -3.24 7.28 -8.61
C ALA A 49 -1.77 7.05 -8.24
N ALA A 50 -1.02 8.12 -7.94
CA ALA A 50 0.35 8.02 -7.42
C ALA A 50 0.38 7.62 -5.94
N THR A 51 -0.53 8.15 -5.13
CA THR A 51 -0.50 8.01 -3.66
C THR A 51 -0.94 6.62 -3.20
N VAL A 52 -1.91 6.01 -3.87
CA VAL A 52 -2.41 4.66 -3.55
C VAL A 52 -1.29 3.60 -3.53
N PRO A 53 -0.50 3.40 -4.60
CA PRO A 53 0.58 2.42 -4.60
C PRO A 53 1.68 2.76 -3.58
N LEU A 54 1.98 4.04 -3.37
CA LEU A 54 2.88 4.52 -2.31
C LEU A 54 2.46 4.01 -0.91
N ILE A 55 1.18 4.14 -0.58
CA ILE A 55 0.62 3.65 0.70
C ILE A 55 0.73 2.13 0.79
N ILE A 56 0.32 1.42 -0.26
CA ILE A 56 0.33 -0.05 -0.27
C ILE A 56 1.75 -0.61 -0.07
N PHE A 57 2.73 -0.10 -0.81
CA PHE A 57 4.11 -0.56 -0.69
C PHE A 57 4.74 -0.18 0.66
N THR A 58 4.42 1.00 1.20
CA THR A 58 4.90 1.40 2.53
C THR A 58 4.38 0.46 3.61
N VAL A 59 3.09 0.14 3.56
CA VAL A 59 2.43 -0.77 4.50
C VAL A 59 3.01 -2.18 4.37
N TYR A 60 3.21 -2.65 3.14
CA TYR A 60 3.86 -3.94 2.88
C TYR A 60 5.25 -4.05 3.52
N PHE A 61 6.12 -3.07 3.28
CA PHE A 61 7.47 -3.10 3.87
C PHE A 61 7.46 -2.91 5.39
N LEU A 62 6.55 -2.10 5.94
CA LEU A 62 6.37 -2.00 7.39
C LEU A 62 5.97 -3.34 8.01
N VAL A 63 5.03 -4.06 7.40
CA VAL A 63 4.65 -5.41 7.84
C VAL A 63 5.85 -6.35 7.82
N LEU A 64 6.62 -6.35 6.73
CA LEU A 64 7.82 -7.18 6.64
C LEU A 64 8.84 -6.83 7.72
N TRP A 65 9.06 -5.54 7.98
CA TRP A 65 9.98 -5.10 9.02
C TRP A 65 9.53 -5.50 10.42
N ILE A 66 8.23 -5.45 10.71
CA ILE A 66 7.68 -5.86 12.01
C ILE A 66 7.73 -7.38 12.19
N THR A 67 7.44 -8.14 11.12
CA THR A 67 7.29 -9.61 11.22
C THR A 67 8.58 -10.38 11.03
N MET A 68 9.48 -9.89 10.16
CA MET A 68 10.72 -10.57 9.78
C MET A 68 11.98 -9.74 10.08
N GLY A 69 11.84 -8.51 10.56
CA GLY A 69 12.94 -7.56 10.68
C GLY A 69 13.33 -6.94 9.33
N ILE A 70 14.43 -6.19 9.31
CA ILE A 70 14.96 -5.57 8.08
C ILE A 70 15.70 -6.64 7.27
N VAL A 71 14.96 -7.41 6.48
CA VAL A 71 15.52 -8.48 5.62
C VAL A 71 16.05 -7.91 4.30
N TRP A 72 15.40 -6.88 3.78
CA TRP A 72 15.75 -6.23 2.52
C TRP A 72 16.51 -4.94 2.74
N SER A 73 17.34 -4.55 1.75
CA SER A 73 18.06 -3.28 1.84
C SER A 73 17.09 -2.09 1.81
N VAL A 74 17.42 -1.04 2.56
CA VAL A 74 16.63 0.21 2.60
C VAL A 74 16.47 0.80 1.21
N HIS A 75 17.49 0.68 0.36
CA HIS A 75 17.46 1.13 -1.03
C HIS A 75 16.39 0.40 -1.85
N LEU A 76 16.24 -0.91 -1.67
CA LEU A 76 15.20 -1.69 -2.34
C LEU A 76 13.81 -1.28 -1.82
N SER A 77 13.64 -1.24 -0.49
CA SER A 77 12.34 -0.91 0.11
C SER A 77 11.86 0.48 -0.29
N VAL A 78 12.69 1.50 -0.06
CA VAL A 78 12.36 2.89 -0.39
C VAL A 78 12.26 3.07 -1.91
N GLY A 79 13.17 2.47 -2.67
CA GLY A 79 13.13 2.53 -4.13
C GLY A 79 11.82 1.96 -4.69
N SER A 80 11.37 0.80 -4.22
CA SER A 80 10.10 0.20 -4.63
C SER A 80 8.89 1.08 -4.26
N ILE A 81 8.90 1.67 -3.06
CA ILE A 81 7.84 2.61 -2.64
C ILE A 81 7.74 3.79 -3.61
N ILE A 82 8.86 4.46 -3.90
CA ILE A 82 8.90 5.63 -4.79
C ILE A 82 8.52 5.24 -6.23
N VAL A 83 9.09 4.16 -6.77
CA VAL A 83 8.82 3.70 -8.13
C VAL A 83 7.35 3.32 -8.30
N SER A 84 6.74 2.70 -7.29
CA SER A 84 5.30 2.36 -7.33
C SER A 84 4.43 3.61 -7.46
N GLY A 85 4.78 4.70 -6.76
CA GLY A 85 4.08 5.97 -6.88
C GLY A 85 4.24 6.64 -8.24
N ILE A 86 5.48 6.65 -8.76
CA ILE A 86 5.76 7.17 -10.11
C ILE A 86 5.00 6.37 -11.18
N ALA A 87 4.98 5.04 -11.06
CA ALA A 87 4.26 4.18 -11.98
C ALA A 87 2.75 4.47 -11.96
N GLY A 88 2.15 4.64 -10.78
CA GLY A 88 0.75 5.03 -10.63
C GLY A 88 0.43 6.39 -11.27
N TRP A 89 1.33 7.36 -11.15
CA TRP A 89 1.21 8.67 -11.80
C TRP A 89 1.32 8.61 -13.33
N LEU A 90 2.24 7.78 -13.85
CA LEU A 90 2.49 7.68 -15.30
C LEU A 90 1.37 6.96 -16.07
N ILE A 91 0.63 6.06 -15.39
CA ILE A 91 -0.44 5.27 -16.00
C ILE A 91 -1.79 6.00 -15.98
N SER A 92 -1.96 7.01 -15.10
CA SER A 92 -3.23 7.72 -14.89
C SER A 92 -3.59 8.76 -15.95
#